data_AF-A0A838KIM8-F1
#
_entry.id   AF-A0A838KIM8-F1
#
_cell.length_a   1.000
_cell.length_b   1.000
_cell.length_c   1.000
_cell.angle_alpha   90.00
_cell.angle_beta   90.00
_cell.angle_gamma   90.00
#
_symmetry.space_group_name_H-M   'P 1'
#
loop_
_entity.id
_entity.type
_entity.pdbx_description
1 polymer ?
#
loop_
_entity_poly.entity_id
_entity_poly.type
_entity_poly.pdbx_seq_one_letter_code
_entity_poly.pdbx_strand_id
1 'polypeptide(L)'
;TWSEPGVLQRDLQTPWGPMTGERVAAQSAFSTIVHGWDLAAALGQRVDLPANLLDLSWGLAHELVPVLREAGVMEAPVDVRDEATPTERLLAFMGRDPSQAP
;
A
#
# COMPACT_ATOMS: atom_id res chain seq x y z
N THR A 1 6.43 23.23 2.61
CA THR A 1 7.16 21.98 2.26
C THR A 1 6.90 20.96 3.35
N TRP A 2 7.28 19.67 3.21
CA TRP A 2 7.13 18.70 4.32
C TRP A 2 7.93 19.05 5.58
N SER A 3 8.93 19.92 5.47
CA SER A 3 9.73 20.42 6.60
C SER A 3 9.10 21.60 7.35
N GLU A 4 7.95 22.10 6.90
CA GLU A 4 7.25 23.22 7.53
C GLU A 4 6.63 22.77 8.87
N PRO A 5 6.89 23.48 9.99
CA PRO A 5 6.28 23.13 11.28
C PRO A 5 4.75 23.08 11.21
N GLY A 6 4.15 22.02 11.76
CA GLY A 6 2.69 21.85 11.78
C GLY A 6 2.06 21.31 10.49
N VAL A 7 2.85 21.05 9.44
CA VAL A 7 2.31 20.61 8.13
C VAL A 7 1.57 19.27 8.19
N LEU A 8 1.90 18.39 9.13
CA LEU A 8 1.23 17.10 9.28
C LEU A 8 -0.15 17.24 9.92
N GLN A 9 -0.35 18.28 10.74
CA GLN A 9 -1.59 18.50 11.49
C GLN A 9 -2.62 19.32 10.71
N ARG A 10 -2.21 20.02 9.64
CA ARG A 10 -3.13 20.83 8.82
C ARG A 10 -3.81 19.99 7.75
N ASP A 11 -5.00 20.44 7.34
CA ASP A 11 -5.66 19.92 6.15
C ASP A 11 -4.96 20.42 4.88
N LEU A 12 -4.62 19.47 4.01
CA LEU A 12 -4.09 19.68 2.68
C LEU A 12 -5.20 19.38 1.66
N GLN A 13 -5.26 20.18 0.60
CA GLN A 13 -6.17 19.91 -0.52
C GLN A 13 -5.58 18.80 -1.40
N THR A 14 -6.35 17.73 -1.63
CA THR A 14 -5.96 16.61 -2.50
C THR A 14 -7.02 16.37 -3.59
N PRO A 15 -6.71 15.62 -4.66
CA PRO A 15 -7.71 15.22 -5.65
C PRO A 15 -8.90 14.44 -5.08
N TRP A 16 -8.74 13.82 -3.90
CA TRP A 16 -9.77 13.04 -3.21
C TRP A 16 -10.47 13.83 -2.09
N GLY A 17 -10.21 15.14 -2.00
CA GLY A 17 -10.74 16.04 -0.98
C GLY A 17 -9.72 16.43 0.09
N PRO A 18 -10.12 17.28 1.06
CA PRO A 18 -9.25 17.70 2.16
C PRO A 18 -8.85 16.54 3.06
N MET A 19 -7.57 16.46 3.43
CA MET A 19 -7.02 15.43 4.33
C MET A 19 -5.89 16.01 5.18
N THR A 20 -5.68 15.51 6.39
CA THR A 20 -4.52 15.92 7.20
C THR A 20 -3.21 15.57 6.50
N GLY A 21 -2.18 16.40 6.69
CA GLY A 21 -0.86 16.13 6.12
C GLY A 21 -0.26 14.80 6.56
N GLU A 22 -0.54 14.36 7.79
CA GLU A 22 -0.20 13.03 8.29
C GLU A 22 -0.79 11.93 7.41
N ARG A 23 -2.07 12.06 7.05
CA ARG A 23 -2.74 11.06 6.23
C ARG A 23 -2.23 11.06 4.80
N VAL A 24 -1.95 12.23 4.23
CA VAL A 24 -1.30 12.33 2.91
C VAL A 24 0.07 11.66 2.92
N ALA A 25 0.88 11.89 3.96
CA ALA A 25 2.19 11.26 4.11
C ALA A 25 2.08 9.73 4.25
N ALA A 26 1.14 9.24 5.07
CA ALA A 26 0.90 7.81 5.27
C ALA A 26 0.47 7.11 3.96
N GLN A 27 -0.46 7.69 3.20
CA GLN A 27 -0.88 7.14 1.91
C GLN A 27 0.23 7.19 0.86
N SER A 28 1.02 8.26 0.85
CA SER A 28 2.18 8.38 -0.03
C SER A 28 3.23 7.31 0.28
N ALA A 29 3.50 7.06 1.56
CA ALA A 29 4.40 5.99 2.00
C ALA A 29 3.86 4.62 1.60
N PHE A 30 2.58 4.33 1.82
CA PHE A 30 1.94 3.09 1.38
C PHE A 30 2.06 2.86 -0.13
N SER A 31 1.70 3.86 -0.94
CA SER A 31 1.85 3.78 -2.40
C SER A 31 3.29 3.53 -2.81
N THR A 32 4.25 4.21 -2.19
CA THR A 32 5.69 4.02 -2.46
C THR A 32 6.16 2.61 -2.11
N ILE A 33 5.73 2.07 -0.97
CA ILE A 33 6.09 0.71 -0.52
C ILE A 33 5.55 -0.33 -1.51
N VAL A 34 4.27 -0.23 -1.87
CA VAL A 34 3.62 -1.17 -2.78
C VAL A 34 4.26 -1.12 -4.17
N HIS A 35 4.48 0.07 -4.73
CA HIS A 35 5.12 0.21 -6.04
C HIS A 35 6.61 -0.16 -6.03
N GLY A 36 7.29 0.05 -4.91
CA GLY A 36 8.66 -0.45 -4.71
C GLY A 36 8.70 -1.98 -4.77
N TRP A 37 7.70 -2.65 -4.17
CA TRP A 37 7.54 -4.09 -4.30
C TRP A 37 7.21 -4.50 -5.74
N ASP A 38 6.28 -3.82 -6.41
CA ASP A 38 5.91 -4.10 -7.81
C ASP A 38 7.15 -4.05 -8.72
N LEU A 39 8.02 -3.04 -8.53
CA LEU A 39 9.27 -2.90 -9.28
C LEU A 39 10.27 -4.02 -8.99
N ALA A 40 10.46 -4.38 -7.71
CA ALA A 40 11.36 -5.45 -7.34
C ALA A 40 10.89 -6.80 -7.92
N ALA A 41 9.59 -7.09 -7.84
CA ALA A 41 8.98 -8.28 -8.41
C ALA A 41 9.16 -8.32 -9.94
N ALA A 42 8.95 -7.21 -10.65
CA ALA A 42 9.17 -7.12 -12.10
C ALA A 42 10.64 -7.37 -12.50
N LEU A 43 11.59 -7.17 -11.58
CA LEU A 43 13.01 -7.46 -11.77
C LEU A 43 13.41 -8.89 -11.32
N GLY A 44 12.44 -9.73 -10.96
CA GLY A 44 12.66 -11.10 -10.47
C GLY A 44 13.23 -11.16 -9.05
N GLN A 45 13.12 -10.07 -8.27
CA GLN A 45 13.57 -10.04 -6.88
C GLN A 45 12.43 -10.44 -5.95
N ARG A 46 12.70 -11.41 -5.08
CA ARG A 46 11.79 -11.74 -3.98
C ARG A 46 12.04 -10.78 -2.81
N VAL A 47 11.03 -9.98 -2.47
CA VAL A 47 11.10 -9.01 -1.36
C VAL A 47 10.02 -9.31 -0.35
N ASP A 48 10.46 -9.59 0.88
CA ASP A 48 9.60 -9.54 2.06
C ASP A 48 9.73 -8.18 2.72
N LEU A 49 8.59 -7.54 3.02
CA LEU A 49 8.57 -6.27 3.70
C LEU A 49 9.08 -6.42 5.14
N PRO A 50 9.95 -5.51 5.61
CA PRO A 50 10.24 -5.39 7.03
C PRO A 50 8.96 -5.20 7.85
N ALA A 51 8.93 -5.75 9.07
CA ALA A 51 7.72 -5.78 9.91
C ALA A 51 7.03 -4.41 10.06
N ASN A 52 7.80 -3.35 10.28
CA ASN A 52 7.27 -1.99 10.43
C ASN A 52 6.58 -1.46 9.16
N LEU A 53 7.09 -1.82 7.97
CA LEU A 53 6.49 -1.41 6.69
C LEU A 53 5.27 -2.27 6.38
N LEU A 54 5.32 -3.55 6.73
CA LEU A 54 4.20 -4.47 6.63
C LEU A 54 3.03 -3.99 7.50
N ASP A 55 3.27 -3.66 8.77
CA ASP A 55 2.22 -3.23 9.71
C ASP A 55 1.54 -1.94 9.22
N LEU A 56 2.33 -0.94 8.81
CA LEU A 56 1.82 0.30 8.22
C LEU A 56 0.96 0.01 6.98
N SER A 57 1.49 -0.82 6.07
CA SER A 57 0.83 -1.12 4.81
C SER A 57 -0.42 -1.95 5.00
N TRP A 58 -0.43 -2.88 5.95
CA TRP A 58 -1.60 -3.69 6.29
C TRP A 58 -2.75 -2.85 6.82
N GLY A 59 -2.45 -1.92 7.74
CA GLY A 59 -3.45 -1.00 8.29
C GLY A 59 -4.06 -0.11 7.21
N LEU A 60 -3.23 0.52 6.38
CA LEU A 60 -3.70 1.37 5.29
C LEU A 60 -4.43 0.58 4.20
N ALA A 61 -3.97 -0.63 3.87
CA ALA A 61 -4.65 -1.48 2.92
C ALA A 61 -6.08 -1.81 3.38
N HIS A 62 -6.27 -2.20 4.65
CA HIS A 62 -7.60 -2.52 5.19
C HIS A 62 -8.57 -1.35 5.13
N GLU A 63 -8.06 -0.13 5.21
CA GLU A 63 -8.88 1.08 5.11
C GLU A 63 -9.16 1.49 3.65
N LEU A 64 -8.14 1.45 2.79
CA LEU A 64 -8.22 2.04 1.45
C LEU A 64 -8.70 1.04 0.40
N VAL A 65 -8.27 -0.22 0.49
CA VAL A 65 -8.56 -1.23 -0.54
C VAL A 65 -10.05 -1.43 -0.75
N PRO A 66 -10.93 -1.50 0.29
CA PRO A 66 -12.36 -1.62 0.06
C PRO A 66 -12.95 -0.46 -0.76
N VAL A 67 -12.57 0.77 -0.42
CA VAL A 67 -13.04 1.99 -1.11
C VAL A 67 -12.52 2.04 -2.55
N LEU A 68 -11.23 1.73 -2.74
CA LEU A 68 -10.61 1.70 -4.07
C LEU A 68 -11.18 0.61 -4.96
N ARG A 69 -11.56 -0.53 -4.38
CA ARG A 69 -12.23 -1.62 -5.10
C ARG A 69 -13.65 -1.24 -5.51
N GLU A 70 -14.42 -0.61 -4.61
CA GLU A 70 -15.75 -0.07 -4.95
C GLU A 70 -15.67 0.96 -6.10
N ALA A 71 -14.61 1.76 -6.12
CA ALA A 71 -14.32 2.70 -7.20
C ALA A 71 -13.73 2.07 -8.47
N GLY A 72 -13.52 0.75 -8.53
CA GLY A 72 -12.97 0.03 -9.69
C GLY A 72 -11.47 0.27 -9.94
N VAL A 73 -10.74 0.78 -8.96
CA VAL A 73 -9.29 1.05 -9.05
C VAL A 73 -8.45 -0.16 -8.65
N MET A 74 -9.00 -1.04 -7.81
CA MET A 74 -8.30 -2.22 -7.29
C MET A 74 -9.02 -3.50 -7.69
N GLU A 75 -8.24 -4.50 -8.09
CA GLU A 75 -8.75 -5.83 -8.43
C GLU A 75 -9.28 -6.59 -7.20
N ALA A 76 -9.99 -7.69 -7.48
CA ALA A 76 -10.39 -8.65 -6.47
C ALA A 76 -9.17 -9.28 -5.79
N PRO A 77 -9.26 -9.65 -4.50
CA PRO A 77 -8.20 -10.41 -3.84
C PRO A 77 -7.93 -11.72 -4.59
N VAL A 78 -6.67 -12.14 -4.61
CA VAL A 78 -6.28 -13.46 -5.14
C VAL A 78 -6.00 -14.43 -4.01
N ASP A 79 -6.23 -15.71 -4.29
CA ASP A 79 -5.91 -16.77 -3.35
C ASP A 79 -4.39 -16.96 -3.25
N VAL A 80 -3.93 -17.31 -2.05
CA VAL A 80 -2.52 -17.65 -1.79
C VAL A 80 -2.43 -18.96 -1.05
N ARG A 81 -1.30 -19.66 -1.23
CA ARG A 81 -0.97 -20.88 -0.48
C ARG A 81 -0.94 -20.63 1.04
N ASP A 82 -1.17 -21.68 1.82
CA ASP A 82 -1.23 -21.58 3.28
C ASP A 82 0.08 -21.07 3.90
N GLU A 83 1.22 -21.41 3.29
CA GLU A 83 2.55 -20.98 3.74
C GLU A 83 2.94 -19.59 3.20
N ALA A 84 1.99 -18.83 2.64
CA ALA A 84 2.26 -17.51 2.10
C ALA A 84 2.79 -16.57 3.19
N THR A 85 3.85 -15.82 2.86
CA THR A 85 4.43 -14.83 3.77
C THR A 85 3.41 -13.72 4.05
N PRO A 86 3.57 -12.97 5.15
CA PRO A 86 2.68 -11.84 5.42
C PRO A 86 2.67 -10.80 4.29
N THR A 87 3.81 -10.59 3.62
CA THR A 87 3.92 -9.74 2.42
C THR A 87 3.07 -10.28 1.29
N GLU A 88 3.20 -11.57 0.98
CA GLU A 88 2.42 -12.24 -0.07
C GLU A 88 0.90 -12.13 0.19
N ARG A 89 0.47 -12.30 1.46
CA ARG A 89 -0.93 -12.13 1.87
C ARG A 89 -1.43 -10.69 1.71
N LEU A 90 -0.60 -9.68 2.03
CA LEU A 90 -0.95 -8.27 1.85
C LEU A 90 -1.18 -7.94 0.37
N LEU A 91 -0.26 -8.39 -0.49
CA LEU A 91 -0.32 -8.16 -1.93
C LEU A 91 -1.54 -8.85 -2.54
N ALA A 92 -1.80 -10.08 -2.11
CA ALA A 92 -2.95 -10.84 -2.53
C ALA A 92 -4.27 -10.17 -2.13
N PHE A 93 -4.35 -9.61 -0.91
CA PHE A 93 -5.49 -8.79 -0.49
C PHE A 93 -5.72 -7.55 -1.37
N MET A 94 -4.64 -6.97 -1.91
CA MET A 94 -4.66 -5.85 -2.86
C MET A 94 -4.85 -6.31 -4.33
N GLY A 95 -5.12 -7.59 -4.57
CA GLY A 95 -5.37 -8.14 -5.90
C GLY A 95 -4.13 -8.36 -6.77
N ARG A 96 -2.94 -8.39 -6.17
CA ARG A 96 -1.69 -8.73 -6.85
C ARG A 96 -1.37 -10.19 -6.66
N ASP A 97 -0.95 -10.86 -7.72
CA ASP A 97 -0.52 -12.26 -7.67
C ASP A 97 0.98 -12.35 -7.33
N PRO A 98 1.36 -12.75 -6.10
CA PRO A 98 2.76 -12.86 -5.71
C PRO A 98 3.48 -14.03 -6.39
N SER A 99 2.76 -14.94 -7.06
CA SER A 99 3.36 -16.07 -7.80
C SER A 99 3.79 -15.70 -9.22
N GLN A 100 3.41 -14.51 -9.72
CA GLN A 100 3.73 -14.04 -11.07
C GLN A 100 5.01 -13.21 -11.15
N ALA A 101 5.82 -13.15 -10.09
CA ALA A 101 7.22 -12.76 -10.26
C ALA A 101 7.87 -13.77 -11.23
N PRO A 102 8.55 -13.30 -12.30
CA PRO A 102 9.18 -14.18 -13.28
C PRO A 102 10.20 -15.15 -12.64
#